data_AF-A0A817Y1Q8-F1
#
_entry.id   AF-A0A817Y1Q8-F1
#
_cell.length_a   1.000
_cell.length_b   1.000
_cell.length_c   1.000
_cell.angle_alpha   90.00
_cell.angle_beta   90.00
_cell.angle_gamma   90.00
#
_symmetry.space_group_name_H-M   'P 1'
#
loop_
_entity.id
_entity.type
_entity.pdbx_description
1 polymer ?
#
loop_
_entity_poly.entity_id
_entity_poly.type
_entity_poly.pdbx_seq_one_letter_code
_entity_poly.pdbx_strand_id
1 'polypeptide(L)'
;LSVDDNQTAVIADYENHRIMQWKNGDTTIGQVVAGGKHKGTGLHQLAFPTDVLIEKETDSLIICDRDNRRVVRWSRHSDTAQ
;
A
#
# COMPACT_ATOMS: atom_id res chain seq x y z
N LEU A 1 7.74 -5.65 -2.93
CA LEU A 1 7.00 -5.54 -4.23
C LEU A 1 6.12 -6.76 -4.31
N SER A 2 4.84 -6.59 -4.62
CA SER A 2 3.92 -7.69 -4.87
C SER A 2 3.17 -7.47 -6.18
N VAL A 3 2.83 -8.54 -6.87
CA VAL A 3 2.09 -8.52 -8.14
C VAL A 3 0.96 -9.54 -8.05
N ASP A 4 -0.26 -9.18 -8.45
CA ASP A 4 -1.40 -10.10 -8.52
C ASP A 4 -1.63 -10.68 -9.92
N ASP A 5 -2.60 -11.60 -10.03
CA ASP A 5 -2.92 -12.30 -11.27
C ASP A 5 -3.50 -11.36 -12.35
N ASN A 6 -3.98 -10.19 -11.94
CA ASN A 6 -4.45 -9.12 -12.83
C ASN A 6 -3.30 -8.22 -13.30
N GLN A 7 -2.04 -8.62 -13.06
CA GLN A 7 -0.84 -7.86 -13.39
C GLN A 7 -0.84 -6.46 -12.74
N THR A 8 -1.42 -6.35 -11.54
CA THR A 8 -1.31 -5.14 -10.72
C THR A 8 -0.11 -5.26 -9.82
N ALA A 9 0.83 -4.31 -9.93
CA ALA A 9 1.99 -4.21 -9.06
C ALA A 9 1.72 -3.24 -7.90
N VAL A 10 2.04 -3.66 -6.68
CA VAL A 10 2.06 -2.80 -5.48
C VAL A 10 3.47 -2.71 -4.91
N ILE A 11 3.90 -1.49 -4.64
CA ILE A 11 5.28 -1.17 -4.27
C ILE A 11 5.28 -0.34 -2.98
N ALA A 12 6.14 -0.73 -2.04
CA ALA A 12 6.45 0.10 -0.88
C ALA A 12 7.41 1.22 -1.32
N ASP A 13 6.90 2.44 -1.39
CA ASP A 13 7.66 3.64 -1.72
C ASP A 13 8.23 4.21 -0.41
N TYR A 14 9.33 3.58 0.03
CA TYR A 14 9.89 3.63 1.39
C TYR A 14 10.09 5.05 1.95
N GLU A 15 10.85 5.90 1.25
CA GLU A 15 11.14 7.28 1.68
C GLU A 15 9.91 8.18 1.62
N ASN A 16 8.94 7.86 0.76
CA ASN A 16 7.70 8.63 0.62
C ASN A 16 6.59 8.16 1.56
N HIS A 17 6.85 7.15 2.41
CA HIS A 17 5.94 6.66 3.44
C HIS A 17 4.55 6.29 2.90
N ARG A 18 4.54 5.58 1.75
CA ARG A 18 3.31 5.22 1.05
C ARG A 18 3.44 3.89 0.33
N ILE A 19 2.29 3.30 0.00
CA ILE A 19 2.20 2.19 -0.95
C ILE A 19 1.62 2.72 -2.25
N MET A 20 2.28 2.39 -3.35
CA MET A 20 1.90 2.79 -4.69
C MET A 20 1.42 1.58 -5.50
N GLN A 21 0.47 1.79 -6.40
CA GLN A 21 -0.10 0.77 -7.29
C GLN A 21 0.01 1.17 -8.76
N TRP A 22 0.35 0.19 -9.62
CA TRP A 22 0.29 0.30 -11.08
C TRP A 22 -0.46 -0.91 -11.65
N LYS A 23 -1.40 -0.66 -12.55
CA LYS A 23 -2.04 -1.71 -13.33
C LYS A 23 -1.25 -1.96 -14.61
N ASN A 24 -1.42 -3.12 -15.21
CA ASN A 24 -0.84 -3.39 -16.52
C ASN A 24 -1.29 -2.34 -17.55
N GLY A 25 -0.32 -1.76 -18.27
CA GLY A 25 -0.54 -0.64 -19.19
C GLY A 25 -0.38 0.75 -18.57
N ASP A 26 -0.37 0.88 -17.23
CA ASP A 26 -0.02 2.15 -16.57
C ASP A 26 1.48 2.39 -16.70
N THR A 27 1.87 3.39 -17.49
CA THR A 27 3.28 3.67 -17.81
C THR A 27 3.82 4.97 -17.21
N THR A 28 2.95 5.86 -16.71
CA THR A 28 3.34 7.23 -16.36
C THR A 28 3.02 7.63 -14.92
N ILE A 29 1.89 7.21 -14.35
CA ILE A 29 1.46 7.64 -13.02
C ILE A 29 0.87 6.46 -12.25
N GLY A 30 1.43 6.18 -11.07
CA GLY A 30 0.88 5.21 -10.12
C GLY A 30 -0.07 5.86 -9.13
N GLN A 31 -0.93 5.05 -8.51
CA GLN A 31 -1.91 5.51 -7.52
C GLN A 31 -1.42 5.24 -6.10
N VAL A 32 -1.60 6.20 -5.19
CA VAL A 32 -1.37 5.98 -3.75
C VAL A 32 -2.55 5.17 -3.22
N VAL A 33 -2.28 3.97 -2.71
CA VAL A 33 -3.32 3.06 -2.17
C VAL A 33 -3.25 2.90 -0.65
N ALA A 34 -2.16 3.34 -0.02
CA ALA A 34 -2.05 3.46 1.44
C ALA A 34 -1.01 4.52 1.82
N GLY A 35 -1.20 5.20 2.95
CA GLY A 35 -0.31 6.26 3.43
C GLY A 35 -0.34 7.53 2.59
N GLY A 36 0.83 8.18 2.39
CA GLY A 36 0.98 9.36 1.52
C GLY A 36 0.61 10.71 2.14
N LYS A 37 0.21 10.75 3.43
CA LYS A 37 -0.04 11.98 4.21
C LYS A 37 1.04 12.18 5.27
N HIS A 38 2.31 12.10 4.85
CA HIS A 38 3.50 12.17 5.70
C HIS A 38 3.71 10.94 6.60
N LYS A 39 4.92 10.84 7.16
CA LYS A 39 5.26 9.85 8.20
C LYS A 39 4.37 10.01 9.42
N GLY A 40 3.88 8.92 9.99
CA GLY A 40 3.22 8.96 11.29
C GLY A 40 2.71 7.61 11.77
N THR A 41 2.16 7.60 12.98
CA THR A 41 1.67 6.40 13.69
C THR A 41 0.16 6.22 13.57
N GLY A 42 -0.55 7.19 12.99
CA GLY A 42 -2.00 7.13 12.79
C GLY A 42 -2.44 5.93 11.94
N LEU A 43 -3.73 5.58 12.04
CA LEU A 43 -4.30 4.45 11.29
C LEU A 43 -4.23 4.63 9.76
N HIS A 44 -4.15 5.87 9.30
CA HIS A 44 -4.06 6.23 7.88
C HIS A 44 -2.64 6.67 7.48
N GLN A 45 -1.64 6.46 8.33
CA GLN A 45 -0.24 6.83 8.10
C GLN A 45 0.68 5.60 8.16
N LEU A 46 1.80 5.70 7.45
CA LEU A 46 2.88 4.72 7.45
C LEU A 46 4.18 5.42 7.85
N ALA A 47 5.17 4.64 8.28
CA ALA A 47 6.51 5.08 8.56
C ALA A 47 7.52 4.08 7.98
N PHE A 48 8.16 4.49 6.89
CA PHE A 48 9.20 3.73 6.19
C PHE A 48 8.76 2.29 5.86
N PRO A 49 7.65 2.09 5.12
CA PRO A 49 7.18 0.75 4.78
C PRO A 49 8.24 0.04 3.93
N THR A 50 8.55 -1.21 4.28
CA THR A 50 9.64 -1.95 3.62
C THR A 50 9.14 -3.03 2.67
N ASP A 51 7.95 -3.57 2.93
CA ASP A 51 7.34 -4.56 2.07
C ASP A 51 5.81 -4.52 2.14
N VAL A 52 5.19 -5.11 1.12
CA VAL A 52 3.74 -5.20 0.97
C VAL A 52 3.37 -6.50 0.26
N LEU A 53 2.31 -7.14 0.76
CA LEU A 53 1.69 -8.33 0.18
C LEU A 53 0.22 -8.03 -0.17
N ILE A 54 -0.24 -8.55 -1.29
CA ILE A 54 -1.67 -8.57 -1.65
C ILE A 54 -2.31 -9.84 -1.06
N GLU A 55 -3.23 -9.67 -0.11
CA GLU A 55 -4.09 -10.73 0.43
C GLU A 55 -5.32 -10.88 -0.47
N LYS A 56 -5.31 -11.90 -1.34
CA LYS A 56 -6.32 -12.09 -2.40
C LYS A 56 -7.74 -12.29 -1.86
N GLU A 57 -7.90 -13.07 -0.79
CA GLU A 57 -9.21 -13.46 -0.24
C GLU A 57 -10.07 -12.26 0.18
N THR A 58 -9.42 -11.20 0.67
CA THR A 58 -10.11 -10.03 1.21
C THR A 58 -9.73 -8.74 0.49
N ASP A 59 -9.07 -8.87 -0.65
CA ASP A 59 -8.48 -7.78 -1.43
C ASP A 59 -7.83 -6.70 -0.55
N SER A 60 -6.94 -7.13 0.34
CA SER A 60 -6.28 -6.26 1.31
C SER A 60 -4.78 -6.20 1.07
N LEU A 61 -4.14 -5.13 1.55
CA LEU A 61 -2.70 -4.98 1.61
C LEU A 61 -2.23 -5.31 3.01
N ILE A 62 -1.27 -6.23 3.12
CA ILE A 62 -0.53 -6.48 4.36
C ILE A 62 0.81 -5.77 4.24
N ILE A 63 1.06 -4.80 5.11
CA ILE A 63 2.18 -3.86 4.98
C ILE A 63 3.10 -3.98 6.19
N CYS A 64 4.41 -4.13 5.92
CA CYS A 64 5.46 -4.05 6.94
C CYS A 64 5.78 -2.57 7.22
N ASP A 65 5.11 -2.00 8.23
CA ASP A 65 5.22 -0.61 8.68
C ASP A 65 6.38 -0.47 9.68
N ARG A 66 7.60 -0.54 9.13
CA ARG A 66 8.84 -0.89 9.84
C ARG A 66 9.17 0.04 11.01
N ASP A 67 9.09 1.35 10.84
CA ASP A 67 9.47 2.29 11.91
C ASP A 67 8.39 2.43 12.97
N ASN A 68 7.14 2.16 12.61
CA ASN A 68 6.05 2.01 13.59
C ASN A 68 6.06 0.63 14.28
N ARG A 69 6.98 -0.27 13.90
CA ARG A 69 7.17 -1.61 14.49
C ARG A 69 5.89 -2.44 14.49
N ARG A 70 5.11 -2.35 13.41
CA ARG A 70 3.83 -3.06 13.28
C ARG A 70 3.68 -3.64 11.88
N VAL A 71 2.79 -4.60 11.77
CA VAL A 71 2.20 -5.03 10.50
C VAL A 71 0.77 -4.53 10.49
N VAL A 72 0.37 -3.85 9.42
CA VAL A 72 -1.00 -3.34 9.24
C VAL A 72 -1.67 -4.00 8.06
N ARG A 73 -2.98 -4.15 8.18
CA ARG A 73 -3.84 -4.54 7.07
C ARG A 73 -4.62 -3.32 6.60
N TRP A 74 -4.63 -3.09 5.28
CA TRP A 74 -5.33 -2.00 4.62
C TRP A 74 -6.28 -2.54 3.57
N SER A 75 -7.50 -2.04 3.47
CA SER A 75 -8.36 -2.38 2.34
C SER A 75 -7.78 -1.75 1.06
N ARG A 76 -7.59 -2.54 -0.01
CA ARG A 76 -7.03 -2.06 -1.28
C ARG A 76 -8.06 -1.26 -2.09
N HIS A 77 -9.33 -1.56 -1.90
CA HIS A 77 -10.44 -0.71 -2.30
C HIS A 77 -10.99 -0.02 -1.06
N SER A 78 -11.03 1.31 -1.06
CA SER A 78 -11.83 2.02 -0.07
C SER A 78 -13.28 1.58 -0.30
N ASP A 79 -13.92 1.02 0.72
CA ASP A 79 -15.35 1.23 0.85
C ASP A 79 -15.51 2.76 0.84
N THR A 80 -16.02 3.31 -0.26
CA THR A 80 -16.66 4.61 -0.23
C THR A 80 -17.87 4.48 0.69
N ALA A 81 -17.62 4.57 1.99
CA ALA A 81 -18.59 4.93 2.98
C ALA A 81 -18.16 6.31 3.52
N GLN A 82 -19.05 7.27 3.21
CA GLN A 82 -19.14 8.67 3.62
C GLN A 82 -18.30 9.11 4.83
#